data_AF-A0A0N4ULH8-F1
#
_entry.id   AF-A0A0N4ULH8-F1
#
_cell.length_a   1.000
_cell.length_b   1.000
_cell.length_c   1.000
_cell.angle_alpha   90.00
_cell.angle_beta   90.00
_cell.angle_gamma   90.00
#
_symmetry.space_group_name_H-M   'P 1'
#
loop_
_entity.id
_entity.type
_entity.pdbx_description
1 polymer ?
#
loop_
_entity_poly.entity_id
_entity_poly.type
_entity_poly.pdbx_seq_one_letter_code
_entity_poly.pdbx_strand_id
1 'polypeptide(L)' 'MTSPRNQPKKRGRARTKEESEPIGWLCTVCTLINRHEMFKCEACGTRKGTSTRKPRLNQSVVQHHTVVHNFVLQQSQPK' A
#
# COMPACT_ATOMS: atom_id res chain seq x y z
N MET A 1 -22.66 -14.55 -19.84
CA MET A 1 -22.13 -13.33 -20.50
C MET A 1 -21.58 -12.42 -19.40
N THR A 2 -20.29 -12.10 -19.46
CA THR A 2 -19.45 -11.59 -18.35
C THR A 2 -19.85 -10.20 -17.82
N SER A 3 -19.96 -10.07 -16.50
CA SER A 3 -20.21 -8.79 -15.81
C SER A 3 -18.96 -7.87 -15.88
N PRO A 4 -19.08 -6.63 -16.39
CA PRO A 4 -17.96 -5.69 -16.49
C PRO A 4 -17.54 -5.16 -15.12
N ARG A 5 -16.24 -5.29 -14.82
CA ARG A 5 -15.61 -4.82 -13.59
C ARG A 5 -15.53 -3.28 -13.61
N ASN A 6 -16.49 -2.62 -12.96
CA ASN A 6 -16.54 -1.17 -12.79
C ASN A 6 -15.44 -0.73 -11.80
N GLN A 7 -14.27 -0.29 -12.30
CA GLN A 7 -13.26 0.37 -11.48
C GLN A 7 -13.38 1.90 -11.63
N PRO A 8 -13.71 2.64 -10.54
CA PRO A 8 -13.81 4.09 -10.60
C PRO A 8 -12.42 4.71 -10.77
N LYS A 9 -12.22 5.38 -11.92
CA LYS A 9 -11.07 6.25 -12.17
C LYS A 9 -11.10 7.39 -11.16
N LYS A 10 -10.26 7.31 -10.12
CA LYS A 10 -10.09 8.39 -9.14
C LYS A 10 -9.70 9.67 -9.88
N ARG A 11 -10.59 10.65 -9.82
CA ARG A 11 -10.50 11.97 -10.42
C ARG A 11 -9.17 12.61 -10.01
N GLY A 12 -8.33 12.90 -11.01
CA GLY A 12 -7.13 13.71 -10.83
C GLY A 12 -7.54 15.09 -10.32
N ARG A 13 -7.19 15.41 -9.08
CA ARG A 13 -7.31 16.76 -8.56
C ARG A 13 -6.06 17.51 -8.99
N ALA A 14 -6.19 18.25 -10.10
CA ALA A 14 -5.26 19.28 -10.49
C ALA A 14 -5.10 20.27 -9.33
N ARG A 15 -3.94 20.27 -8.67
CA ARG A 15 -3.50 21.39 -7.84
C ARG A 15 -2.34 22.06 -8.56
N THR A 16 -2.64 23.28 -8.95
CA THR A 16 -1.79 24.34 -9.47
C THR A 16 -0.48 24.49 -8.70
N LYS A 17 0.63 24.42 -9.47
CA LYS A 17 1.80 25.30 -9.43
C LYS A 17 2.15 25.95 -8.08
N GLU A 18 3.02 25.29 -7.32
CA GLU A 18 4.09 25.93 -6.53
C GLU A 18 5.28 24.98 -6.57
N GLU A 19 6.26 25.36 -7.37
CA GLU A 19 7.60 24.79 -7.40
C GLU A 19 8.37 25.42 -6.25
N SER A 20 8.74 24.64 -5.23
CA SER A 20 9.85 24.88 -4.29
C SER A 20 9.56 24.22 -2.93
N GLU A 21 9.73 22.92 -2.85
CA GLU A 21 10.18 22.17 -1.68
C GLU A 21 9.81 20.71 -1.97
N PRO A 22 10.72 19.74 -1.81
CA PRO A 22 10.34 18.36 -1.96
C PRO A 22 9.20 18.10 -0.96
N ILE A 23 8.08 17.57 -1.46
CA ILE A 23 6.95 17.13 -0.62
C ILE A 23 7.52 16.10 0.33
N GLY A 24 7.48 16.40 1.62
CA GLY A 24 7.91 15.51 2.69
C GLY A 24 7.44 14.05 2.53
N TRP A 25 7.97 13.12 3.32
CA TRP A 25 7.52 11.74 3.19
C TRP A 25 6.15 11.54 3.82
N LEU A 26 5.26 10.86 3.10
CA LEU A 26 3.94 10.48 3.56
C LEU A 26 4.05 9.32 4.56
N CYS A 27 3.46 9.48 5.75
CA CYS A 27 3.34 8.38 6.69
C CYS A 27 2.41 7.29 6.13
N THR A 28 2.88 6.04 6.07
CA THR A 28 2.09 4.89 5.60
C THR A 28 0.98 4.48 6.57
N VAL A 29 1.00 4.99 7.80
CA VAL A 29 0.01 4.67 8.85
C VAL A 29 -1.05 5.77 8.95
N CYS A 30 -0.66 7.02 9.22
CA CYS A 30 -1.62 8.11 9.44
C CYS A 30 -1.75 9.10 8.27
N THR A 31 -1.00 8.91 7.18
CA THR A 31 -1.01 9.78 5.99
C THR A 31 -0.58 11.24 6.21
N LEU A 32 0.00 11.58 7.37
CA LEU A 32 0.65 12.88 7.57
C LEU A 32 1.89 13.02 6.68
N ILE A 33 2.08 14.20 6.09
CA ILE A 33 3.31 14.56 5.36
C ILE A 33 4.34 15.08 6.37
N ASN A 34 5.47 14.40 6.51
CA ASN A 34 6.54 14.72 7.46
C ASN A 34 7.74 15.33 6.73
N ARG A 35 8.45 16.27 7.35
CA ARG A 35 9.70 16.83 6.80
C ARG A 35 10.70 15.71 6.42
N HIS A 36 11.50 15.96 5.39
CA HIS A 36 12.41 14.97 4.82
C HIS A 36 13.43 14.42 5.82
N GLU A 37 13.86 15.26 6.76
CA GLU A 37 14.88 15.00 7.77
C GLU A 37 14.35 14.15 8.92
N MET A 38 13.03 14.08 9.11
CA MET A 38 12.44 13.30 10.18
C MET A 38 12.48 11.79 9.88
N PHE A 39 12.97 11.01 10.83
CA PHE A 39 13.04 9.54 10.74
C PHE A 39 11.81 8.83 11.34
N LYS A 40 10.93 9.58 12.02
CA LYS A 40 9.66 9.09 12.57
C LYS A 40 8.57 10.12 12.32
N CYS A 41 7.34 9.65 12.21
CA CYS A 41 6.19 10.50 12.02
C CYS A 41 5.96 11.33 13.28
N GLU A 42 5.73 12.62 13.12
CA GLU A 42 5.47 13.53 14.23
C GLU A 42 4.14 13.22 14.93
N ALA A 43 3.10 12.85 14.18
CA ALA A 43 1.78 12.56 14.74
C ALA A 43 1.64 11.16 15.36
N CYS A 44 2.24 10.13 14.76
CA CYS A 44 2.00 8.74 15.20
C CYS A 44 3.26 7.96 15.56
N GLY A 45 4.45 8.54 15.43
CA GLY A 45 5.73 7.87 15.75
C GLY A 45 6.18 6.78 14.76
N THR A 46 5.37 6.42 13.75
CA THR A 46 5.75 5.43 12.71
C THR A 46 7.07 5.84 12.04
N ARG A 47 8.03 4.92 11.94
CA ARG A 47 9.34 5.20 11.34
C ARG A 47 9.26 5.32 9.82
N LYS A 48 10.05 6.25 9.26
CA LYS A 48 10.30 6.36 7.81
C LYS A 48 10.94 5.05 7.33
N GLY A 49 10.45 4.51 6.22
CA GLY A 49 10.78 3.14 5.75
C GLY A 49 12.27 2.80 5.85
N THR A 50 12.61 1.78 6.64
CA THR A 50 13.99 1.32 6.88
C THR A 50 14.49 0.34 5.80
N SER A 51 13.93 0.39 4.60
CA SER A 51 14.12 -0.64 3.56
C SER A 51 15.43 -0.46 2.78
N THR A 52 16.59 -0.50 3.44
CA THR A 52 17.87 -0.71 2.73
C THR A 52 18.12 -2.20 2.46
N ARG A 53 17.40 -3.11 3.12
CA ARG A 53 17.46 -4.55 2.86
C ARG A 53 16.16 -5.02 2.22
N LYS A 54 16.28 -5.78 1.13
CA LYS A 54 15.16 -6.49 0.50
C LYS A 54 14.53 -7.42 1.56
N PRO A 55 13.25 -7.23 1.96
CA PRO A 55 12.63 -8.11 2.93
C PRO A 55 12.63 -9.53 2.36
N ARG A 56 13.22 -10.48 3.10
CA ARG A 56 13.07 -11.90 2.78
C ARG A 56 11.68 -12.30 3.28
N LEU A 57 10.76 -12.55 2.36
CA LEU A 57 9.42 -12.99 2.71
C LEU A 57 9.51 -14.40 3.32
N ASN A 58 8.82 -14.63 4.44
CA ASN A 58 8.77 -15.95 5.05
C ASN A 58 8.00 -16.91 4.14
N GLN A 59 8.66 -17.97 3.67
CA GLN A 59 8.08 -18.96 2.76
C GLN A 59 6.84 -19.66 3.34
N SER A 60 6.77 -19.86 4.66
CA SER A 60 5.60 -20.45 5.32
C SER A 60 4.36 -19.56 5.18
N VAL A 61 4.52 -18.23 5.29
CA VAL A 61 3.43 -17.27 5.09
C VAL A 61 2.93 -17.30 3.64
N VAL A 62 3.85 -17.40 2.67
CA VAL A 62 3.49 -17.54 1.25
C VAL A 62 2.70 -18.82 1.00
N GLN A 63 3.17 -19.96 1.51
CA GLN A 63 2.48 -21.24 1.38
C GLN A 63 1.09 -21.20 2.00
N HIS A 64 0.95 -20.67 3.21
CA HIS A 64 -0.34 -20.53 3.87
C HIS A 64 -1.30 -19.66 3.04
N HIS A 65 -0.84 -18.52 2.52
CA HIS A 65 -1.65 -17.68 1.64
C HIS A 65 -2.07 -18.42 0.37
N THR A 66 -1.18 -19.19 -0.26
CA THR A 66 -1.51 -20.00 -1.44
C THR A 66 -2.57 -21.06 -1.14
N VAL A 67 -2.47 -21.75 -0.01
CA VAL A 67 -3.46 -22.75 0.41
C VAL A 67 -4.83 -22.10 0.62
N VAL A 68 -4.89 -20.99 1.36
CA VAL A 68 -6.13 -20.23 1.60
C VAL A 68 -6.74 -19.77 0.28
N HIS A 69 -5.93 -19.21 -0.62
CA HIS A 69 -6.39 -18.78 -1.94
C HIS A 69 -6.98 -19.94 -2.76
N ASN A 70 -6.29 -21.09 -2.81
CA ASN A 70 -6.77 -22.27 -3.53
C ASN A 70 -8.06 -22.83 -2.93
N PHE A 71 -8.19 -22.81 -1.60
CA PHE A 71 -9.41 -23.22 -0.91
C PHE A 71 -10.60 -22.34 -1.32
N VAL A 72 -10.43 -21.01 -1.32
CA VAL A 72 -11.48 -20.07 -1.76
C VAL A 72 -11.91 -20.34 -3.21
N LEU A 73 -10.98 -20.69 -4.10
CA LEU A 73 -11.30 -21.06 -5.48
C LEU A 73 -12.04 -22.39 -5.63
N GLN A 74 -11.80 -23.36 -4.73
CA GLN A 74 -12.53 -24.63 -4.73
C GLN A 74 -13.95 -24.44 -4.20
N GLN A 75 -14.13 -23.58 -3.19
CA GLN A 75 -15.45 -23.28 -2.61
C GLN A 75 -16.37 -22.51 -3.59
N SER A 76 -15.81 -21.80 -4.57
CA SER A 76 -16.59 -21.00 -5.53
C SER A 76 -17.06 -21.78 -6.76
N GLN A 77 -16.69 -23.05 -6.92
CA GLN A 77 -17.21 -23.89 -7.99
C GLN A 77 -18.67 -24.29 -7.65
N PRO A 78 -19.66 -23.95 -8.48
CA PRO A 78 -21.02 -24.46 -8.28
C PRO A 78 -20.97 -25.99 -8.46
N LYS A 79 -21.58 -26.69 -7.49
CA LYS A 79 -21.71 -28.15 -7.50
C LYS A 79 -22.59 -28.63 -8.65
#